data_AF-A0A0M2P3E6-F1
#
_entry.id   AF-A0A0M2P3E6-F1
#
_cell.length_a   1.000
_cell.length_b   1.000
_cell.length_c   1.000
_cell.angle_alpha   90.00
_cell.angle_beta   90.00
_cell.angle_gamma   90.00
#
_symmetry.space_group_name_H-M   'P 1'
#
loop_
_entity.id
_entity.type
_entity.pdbx_description
1 polymer ?
#
loop_
_entity_poly.entity_id
_entity_poly.type
_entity_poly.pdbx_seq_one_letter_code
_entity_poly.pdbx_strand_id
1 'polypeptide(L)'
;MSIIEILIKLSPVIGILLPYCIKLISKVFIGKDNVKLITRSFTLSIFTLISSIILLVFIMLFAHIKISNNDTDIINAFTILVLVILSYAALASLMIKLYYKSKHAYSIAANSMNAKNHSEHIQKVFDEQLTIISNRVEDGNFKIDGKLKYIESLKYKKESKQTRNYRWFSIISWHVIPLGSLIAIYNLNGTHFNTWYVSISILSLSVIINSFIIHSDIKIFDGIIPLTMKLVERHHNEYKKQMNKYYKK
;
A
#
# COMPACT_ATOMS: atom_id res chain seq x y z
N MET A 1 11.15 30.75 14.48
CA MET A 1 10.82 29.46 15.10
C MET A 1 12.11 28.68 15.31
N SER A 2 12.46 28.33 16.55
CA SER A 2 13.74 27.66 16.84
C SER A 2 13.69 26.17 16.44
N ILE A 3 14.84 25.57 16.16
CA ILE A 3 14.96 24.11 15.89
C ILE A 3 14.34 23.29 17.03
N ILE A 4 14.41 23.81 18.26
CA ILE A 4 13.82 23.20 19.46
C ILE A 4 12.29 23.19 19.37
N GLU A 5 11.65 24.26 18.88
CA GLU A 5 10.19 24.31 18.71
C GLU A 5 9.68 23.33 17.64
N ILE A 6 10.45 23.14 16.56
CA ILE A 6 10.16 22.15 15.51
C ILE A 6 10.26 20.74 16.07
N LEU A 7 11.33 20.45 16.83
CA LEU A 7 11.51 19.16 17.51
C LEU A 7 10.41 18.88 18.54
N ILE A 8 9.95 19.90 19.27
CA ILE A 8 8.84 19.79 20.23
C ILE A 8 7.52 19.52 19.50
N LYS A 9 7.26 20.14 18.34
CA LYS A 9 6.03 19.89 17.55
C LYS A 9 6.03 18.53 16.85
N LEU A 10 7.20 18.04 16.42
CA LEU A 10 7.35 16.72 15.79
C LEU A 10 7.54 15.58 16.80
N SER A 11 7.89 15.89 18.05
CA SER A 11 8.12 14.94 19.15
C SER A 11 7.01 13.90 19.34
N PRO A 12 5.70 14.24 19.29
CA PRO A 12 4.64 13.25 19.43
C PRO A 12 4.60 12.27 18.25
N VAL A 13 4.83 12.78 17.04
CA VAL A 13 4.82 11.99 15.80
C VAL A 13 6.05 11.09 15.72
N ILE A 14 7.23 11.62 16.07
CA ILE A 14 8.49 10.87 16.16
C ILE A 14 8.42 9.86 17.29
N GLY A 15 7.91 10.21 18.47
CA GLY A 15 7.78 9.31 19.62
C GLY A 15 6.86 8.12 19.36
N ILE A 16 5.81 8.30 18.55
CA ILE A 16 4.91 7.21 18.14
C ILE A 16 5.51 6.41 16.97
N LEU A 17 6.12 7.05 15.97
CA LEU A 17 6.61 6.36 14.76
C LEU A 17 7.97 5.69 14.95
N LEU A 18 8.90 6.30 15.70
CA LEU A 18 10.28 5.84 15.84
C LEU A 18 10.40 4.43 16.46
N PRO A 19 9.67 4.07 17.54
CA PRO A 19 9.70 2.71 18.08
C PRO A 19 9.16 1.68 17.09
N TYR A 20 8.14 2.04 16.31
CA TYR A 20 7.60 1.19 15.25
C TYR A 20 8.59 1.03 14.09
N CYS A 21 9.30 2.10 13.71
CA CYS A 21 10.33 2.07 12.68
C CYS A 21 11.53 1.22 13.11
N ILE A 22 12.03 1.37 14.34
CA ILE A 22 13.14 0.56 14.89
C ILE A 22 12.73 -0.93 14.92
N LYS A 23 11.52 -1.24 15.40
CA LYS A 23 10.99 -2.61 15.45
C LYS A 23 10.71 -3.21 14.06
N LEU A 24 10.51 -2.37 13.04
CA LEU A 24 10.34 -2.77 11.64
C LEU A 24 11.69 -3.02 10.96
N ILE A 25 12.66 -2.12 11.14
CA ILE A 25 14.04 -2.23 10.63
C ILE A 25 14.71 -3.48 11.18
N SER A 26 14.58 -3.73 12.49
CA SER A 26 15.16 -4.92 13.12
C SER A 26 14.59 -6.22 12.57
N LYS A 27 13.33 -6.24 12.11
CA LYS A 27 12.71 -7.42 11.51
C LYS A 27 13.13 -7.70 10.07
N VAL A 28 13.57 -6.68 9.33
CA VAL A 28 14.01 -6.83 7.94
C VAL A 28 15.47 -7.30 7.86
N PHE A 29 16.36 -6.74 8.68
CA PHE A 29 17.77 -7.15 8.66
C PHE A 29 18.01 -8.56 9.21
N ILE A 30 17.07 -9.12 9.97
CA ILE A 30 17.15 -10.50 10.49
C ILE A 30 16.61 -11.52 9.46
N GLY A 31 15.90 -11.09 8.41
CA GLY A 31 15.27 -11.97 7.42
C GLY A 31 16.16 -12.28 6.22
N LYS A 32 16.24 -13.55 5.80
CA LYS A 32 16.68 -13.96 4.45
C LYS A 32 15.64 -13.57 3.39
N ASP A 33 15.25 -12.31 3.35
CA ASP A 33 14.22 -11.83 2.44
C ASP A 33 14.75 -11.71 1.00
N ASN A 34 13.89 -12.02 0.03
CA ASN A 34 14.23 -11.94 -1.38
C ASN A 34 14.47 -10.47 -1.77
N VAL A 35 15.67 -10.16 -2.29
CA VAL A 35 16.06 -8.82 -2.79
C VAL A 35 15.01 -8.24 -3.73
N LYS A 36 14.39 -9.08 -4.57
CA LYS A 36 13.31 -8.67 -5.49
C LYS A 36 12.11 -8.05 -4.75
N LEU A 37 11.74 -8.58 -3.59
CA LEU A 37 10.64 -8.04 -2.76
C LEU A 37 11.02 -6.70 -2.15
N ILE A 38 12.27 -6.57 -1.68
CA ILE A 38 12.79 -5.32 -1.10
C ILE A 38 12.79 -4.23 -2.15
N THR A 39 13.40 -4.48 -3.33
CA THR A 39 13.44 -3.52 -4.43
C THR A 39 12.05 -3.12 -4.89
N ARG A 40 11.12 -4.08 -5.05
CA ARG A 40 9.72 -3.78 -5.40
C ARG A 40 9.04 -2.87 -4.38
N SER A 41 9.29 -3.09 -3.10
CA SER A 41 8.71 -2.27 -2.01
C SER A 41 9.28 -0.85 -2.04
N PHE A 42 10.58 -0.72 -2.28
CA PHE A 42 11.27 0.55 -2.41
C PHE A 42 10.77 1.35 -3.63
N THR A 43 10.67 0.70 -4.78
CA THR A 43 10.12 1.30 -6.00
C THR A 43 8.69 1.79 -5.78
N LEU A 44 7.82 0.99 -5.17
CA LEU A 44 6.45 1.40 -4.84
C LEU A 44 6.42 2.55 -3.82
N SER A 45 7.38 2.60 -2.90
CA SER A 45 7.52 3.71 -1.97
C SER A 45 7.87 5.03 -2.68
N ILE A 46 8.73 4.98 -3.70
CA ILE A 46 9.03 6.15 -4.53
C ILE A 46 7.78 6.57 -5.31
N PHE A 47 7.07 5.62 -5.94
CA PHE A 47 5.85 5.93 -6.68
C PHE A 47 4.76 6.54 -5.80
N THR A 48 4.58 6.06 -4.57
CA THR A 48 3.61 6.62 -3.62
C THR A 48 4.01 8.01 -3.14
N LEU A 49 5.30 8.28 -2.97
CA LEU A 49 5.81 9.63 -2.69
C LEU A 49 5.53 10.58 -3.87
N ILE A 50 5.87 10.19 -5.09
CA ILE A 50 5.60 10.97 -6.31
C ILE A 50 4.09 11.24 -6.44
N SER A 51 3.26 10.22 -6.25
CA SER A 51 1.79 10.37 -6.28
C SER A 51 1.30 11.36 -5.23
N SER A 52 1.89 11.39 -4.04
CA SER A 52 1.53 12.33 -2.97
C SER A 52 1.95 13.77 -3.30
N ILE A 53 3.09 13.95 -3.99
CA ILE A 53 3.53 15.27 -4.50
C ILE A 53 2.58 15.75 -5.60
N ILE A 54 2.20 14.88 -6.54
CA ILE A 54 1.23 15.22 -7.60
C ILE A 54 -0.10 15.64 -6.97
N LEU A 55 -0.59 14.90 -5.96
CA LEU A 55 -1.79 15.25 -5.22
C LEU A 55 -1.69 16.63 -4.55
N LEU A 56 -0.55 16.94 -3.94
CA LEU A 56 -0.29 18.27 -3.37
C LEU A 56 -0.37 19.37 -4.44
N VAL A 57 0.23 19.16 -5.62
CA VAL A 57 0.16 20.11 -6.74
C VAL A 57 -1.29 20.34 -7.17
N PHE A 58 -2.09 19.27 -7.28
CA PHE A 58 -3.52 19.40 -7.61
C PHE A 58 -4.31 20.19 -6.55
N ILE A 59 -4.03 19.96 -5.26
CA ILE A 59 -4.68 20.70 -4.17
C ILE A 59 -4.34 22.19 -4.25
N MET A 60 -3.06 22.52 -4.46
CA MET A 60 -2.61 23.92 -4.59
C MET A 60 -3.22 24.60 -5.81
N LEU A 61 -3.26 23.93 -6.97
CA LEU A 61 -3.91 24.44 -8.17
C LEU A 61 -5.40 24.70 -7.95
N PHE A 62 -6.10 23.76 -7.31
CA PHE A 62 -7.52 23.92 -6.98
C PHE A 62 -7.76 25.10 -6.04
N ALA A 63 -6.92 25.24 -5.00
CA ALA A 63 -6.98 26.35 -4.06
C ALA A 63 -6.78 27.70 -4.76
N HIS A 64 -5.79 27.78 -5.66
CA HIS A 64 -5.50 28.98 -6.44
C HIS A 64 -6.66 29.40 -7.36
N ILE A 65 -7.37 28.44 -7.96
CA ILE A 65 -8.53 28.74 -8.82
C ILE A 65 -9.75 29.23 -7.99
N LYS A 66 -9.90 28.76 -6.75
CA LYS A 66 -11.11 28.98 -5.95
C LYS A 66 -11.02 30.13 -4.96
N ILE A 67 -9.82 30.48 -4.49
CA ILE A 67 -9.62 31.56 -3.53
C ILE A 67 -9.42 32.87 -4.30
N SER A 68 -10.47 33.71 -4.28
CA SER A 68 -10.43 35.04 -4.88
C SER A 68 -9.33 35.90 -4.22
N ASN A 69 -8.58 36.66 -5.03
CA ASN A 69 -7.46 37.55 -4.67
C ASN A 69 -6.07 36.91 -4.47
N ASN A 70 -5.88 35.60 -4.73
CA ASN A 70 -4.56 34.95 -4.67
C ASN A 70 -3.80 35.17 -3.34
N ASP A 71 -4.53 35.32 -2.23
CA ASP A 71 -3.91 35.44 -0.91
C ASP A 71 -3.14 34.15 -0.59
N THR A 72 -1.81 34.28 -0.56
CA THR A 72 -0.90 33.15 -0.39
C THR A 72 -1.07 32.47 0.96
N ASP A 73 -1.42 33.23 2.00
CA ASP A 73 -1.57 32.68 3.36
C ASP A 73 -2.85 31.86 3.46
N ILE A 74 -3.93 32.31 2.82
CA ILE A 74 -5.19 31.56 2.75
C ILE A 74 -5.00 30.28 1.91
N ILE A 75 -4.31 30.37 0.77
CA ILE A 75 -4.01 29.21 -0.09
C ILE A 75 -3.15 28.19 0.66
N ASN A 76 -2.13 28.64 1.38
CA ASN A 76 -1.25 27.79 2.18
C ASN A 76 -2.02 27.12 3.31
N ALA A 77 -2.83 27.87 4.06
CA ALA A 77 -3.65 27.34 5.14
C ALA A 77 -4.66 26.29 4.65
N PHE A 78 -5.35 26.57 3.54
CA PHE A 78 -6.26 25.61 2.90
C PHE A 78 -5.53 24.33 2.49
N THR A 79 -4.37 24.47 1.85
CA THR A 79 -3.56 23.34 1.38
C THR A 79 -3.13 22.43 2.55
N ILE A 80 -2.63 23.03 3.64
CA ILE A 80 -2.24 22.28 4.85
C ILE A 80 -3.46 21.57 5.45
N LEU A 81 -4.61 22.25 5.54
CA LEU A 81 -5.83 21.67 6.11
C LEU A 81 -6.29 20.43 5.33
N VAL A 82 -6.29 20.50 3.99
CA VAL A 82 -6.63 19.34 3.15
C VAL A 82 -5.61 18.21 3.31
N LEU A 83 -4.31 18.52 3.33
CA LEU A 83 -3.26 17.52 3.57
C LEU A 83 -3.43 16.81 4.93
N VAL A 84 -3.77 17.56 5.98
CA VAL A 84 -4.01 17.01 7.32
C VAL A 84 -5.20 16.06 7.30
N ILE A 85 -6.32 16.43 6.66
CA ILE A 85 -7.50 15.56 6.52
C ILE A 85 -7.13 14.25 5.80
N LEU A 86 -6.41 14.34 4.68
CA LEU A 86 -5.97 13.18 3.91
C LEU A 86 -5.01 12.29 4.70
N SER A 87 -4.10 12.89 5.47
CA SER A 87 -3.17 12.19 6.35
C SER A 87 -3.91 11.39 7.43
N TYR A 88 -4.95 11.98 8.05
CA TYR A 88 -5.80 11.27 9.01
C TYR A 88 -6.59 10.13 8.36
N ALA A 89 -7.12 10.32 7.14
CA ALA A 89 -7.79 9.26 6.40
C ALA A 89 -6.85 8.08 6.07
N ALA A 90 -5.61 8.39 5.68
CA ALA A 90 -4.58 7.39 5.46
C ALA A 90 -4.21 6.65 6.76
N LEU A 91 -4.10 7.37 7.87
CA LEU A 91 -3.79 6.80 9.19
C LEU A 91 -4.91 5.88 9.68
N ALA A 92 -6.17 6.30 9.53
CA ALA A 92 -7.33 5.45 9.83
C ALA A 92 -7.29 4.17 8.99
N SER A 93 -6.96 4.28 7.70
CA SER A 93 -6.79 3.12 6.81
C SER A 93 -5.66 2.19 7.27
N LEU A 94 -4.54 2.74 7.76
CA LEU A 94 -3.45 1.96 8.35
C LEU A 94 -3.93 1.17 9.58
N MET A 95 -4.68 1.81 10.47
CA MET A 95 -5.22 1.15 11.67
C MET A 95 -6.21 0.03 11.32
N ILE A 96 -7.14 0.28 10.40
CA ILE A 96 -8.10 -0.72 9.92
C ILE A 96 -7.35 -1.89 9.26
N LYS A 97 -6.37 -1.60 8.40
CA LYS A 97 -5.52 -2.62 7.77
C LYS A 97 -4.82 -3.50 8.81
N LEU A 98 -4.19 -2.90 9.81
CA LEU A 98 -3.48 -3.65 10.87
C LEU A 98 -4.44 -4.54 11.66
N TYR A 99 -5.66 -4.07 11.93
CA TYR A 99 -6.70 -4.89 12.54
C TYR A 99 -7.06 -6.10 11.65
N TYR A 100 -7.32 -5.89 10.35
CA TYR A 100 -7.59 -6.97 9.40
C TYR A 100 -6.43 -7.97 9.31
N LYS A 101 -5.19 -7.49 9.21
CA LYS A 101 -3.98 -8.31 9.19
C LYS A 101 -3.91 -9.20 10.43
N SER A 102 -4.17 -8.64 11.62
CA SER A 102 -4.10 -9.38 12.88
C SER A 102 -5.12 -10.52 13.00
N LYS A 103 -6.25 -10.42 12.30
CA LYS A 103 -7.36 -11.37 12.40
C LYS A 103 -7.38 -12.35 11.23
N HIS A 104 -6.88 -11.96 10.06
CA HIS A 104 -7.19 -12.62 8.81
C HIS A 104 -6.01 -12.82 7.86
N ALA A 105 -4.77 -12.63 8.33
CA ALA A 105 -3.57 -12.74 7.50
C ALA A 105 -3.54 -14.02 6.64
N TYR A 106 -3.75 -15.21 7.21
CA TYR A 106 -3.72 -16.48 6.46
C TYR A 106 -4.83 -16.60 5.42
N SER A 107 -6.05 -16.18 5.75
CA SER A 107 -7.15 -16.19 4.79
C SER A 107 -6.90 -15.24 3.62
N ILE A 108 -6.36 -14.06 3.91
CA ILE A 108 -6.03 -13.03 2.90
C ILE A 108 -4.91 -13.55 1.99
N ALA A 109 -3.83 -14.08 2.58
CA ALA A 109 -2.70 -14.64 1.86
C ALA A 109 -3.10 -15.82 0.95
N ALA A 110 -3.80 -16.81 1.49
CA ALA A 110 -4.24 -17.97 0.73
C ALA A 110 -5.20 -17.58 -0.40
N ASN A 111 -6.13 -16.65 -0.15
CA ASN A 111 -7.04 -16.17 -1.19
C ASN A 111 -6.32 -15.35 -2.28
N SER A 112 -5.37 -14.49 -1.91
CA SER A 112 -4.60 -13.70 -2.88
C SER A 112 -3.71 -14.58 -3.75
N MET A 113 -3.03 -15.57 -3.16
CA MET A 113 -2.21 -16.55 -3.89
C MET A 113 -3.06 -17.41 -4.84
N ASN A 114 -4.21 -17.90 -4.37
CA ASN A 114 -5.12 -18.67 -5.23
C ASN A 114 -5.70 -17.84 -6.37
N ALA A 115 -6.03 -16.57 -6.14
CA ALA A 115 -6.51 -15.68 -7.21
C ALA A 115 -5.39 -15.36 -8.22
N LYS A 116 -4.16 -15.13 -7.74
CA LYS A 116 -2.98 -14.89 -8.57
C LYS A 116 -2.67 -16.10 -9.46
N ASN A 117 -2.55 -17.29 -8.89
CA ASN A 117 -2.26 -18.52 -9.65
C ASN A 117 -3.34 -18.80 -10.71
N HIS A 118 -4.61 -18.56 -10.37
CA HIS A 118 -5.72 -18.72 -11.32
C HIS A 118 -5.67 -17.70 -12.45
N SER A 119 -5.32 -16.44 -12.13
CA SER A 119 -5.14 -15.39 -13.13
C SER A 119 -3.97 -15.69 -14.07
N GLU A 120 -2.83 -16.13 -13.53
CA GLU A 120 -1.65 -16.50 -14.33
C GLU A 120 -1.94 -17.70 -15.23
N HIS A 121 -2.67 -18.71 -14.73
CA HIS A 121 -3.11 -19.84 -15.54
C HIS A 121 -4.04 -19.38 -16.67
N ILE A 122 -5.06 -18.57 -16.37
CA ILE A 122 -5.96 -18.03 -17.40
C ILE A 122 -5.17 -17.24 -18.44
N GLN A 123 -4.24 -16.38 -18.03
CA GLN A 123 -3.46 -15.56 -18.95
C GLN A 123 -2.62 -16.42 -19.91
N LYS A 124 -1.97 -17.48 -19.42
CA LYS A 124 -1.27 -18.45 -20.29
C LYS A 124 -2.21 -19.10 -21.30
N VAL A 125 -3.40 -19.51 -20.86
CA VAL A 125 -4.41 -20.07 -21.77
C VAL A 125 -4.84 -19.05 -22.82
N PHE A 126 -5.03 -17.79 -22.44
CA PHE A 126 -5.33 -16.73 -23.41
C PHE A 126 -4.21 -16.55 -24.42
N ASP A 127 -2.96 -16.40 -23.96
CA ASP A 127 -1.81 -16.19 -24.83
C ASP A 127 -1.67 -17.36 -25.83
N GLU A 128 -1.77 -18.60 -25.36
CA GLU A 128 -1.71 -19.79 -26.21
C GLU A 128 -2.87 -19.84 -27.23
N GLN A 129 -4.11 -19.66 -26.77
CA GLN A 129 -5.27 -19.79 -27.66
C GLN A 129 -5.37 -18.64 -28.65
N LEU A 130 -5.06 -17.40 -28.24
CA LEU A 130 -5.07 -16.23 -29.11
C LEU A 130 -4.00 -16.34 -30.19
N THR A 131 -2.79 -16.81 -29.88
CA THR A 131 -1.76 -17.06 -30.90
C THR A 131 -2.25 -18.07 -31.93
N ILE A 132 -2.87 -19.18 -31.51
CA ILE A 132 -3.34 -20.18 -32.48
C ILE A 132 -4.54 -19.65 -33.29
N ILE A 133 -5.42 -18.85 -32.69
CA ILE A 133 -6.52 -18.21 -33.42
C ILE A 133 -5.95 -17.24 -34.47
N SER A 134 -4.98 -16.39 -34.08
CA SER A 134 -4.33 -15.43 -34.98
C SER A 134 -3.70 -16.13 -36.18
N ASN A 135 -2.87 -17.15 -35.95
CA ASN A 135 -2.21 -17.91 -37.02
C ASN A 135 -3.24 -18.54 -37.97
N ARG A 136 -4.31 -19.12 -37.42
CA ARG A 136 -5.37 -19.73 -38.25
C ARG A 136 -6.12 -18.72 -39.10
N VAL A 137 -6.34 -17.51 -38.59
CA VAL A 137 -6.98 -16.43 -39.36
C VAL A 137 -6.05 -15.96 -40.48
N GLU A 138 -4.75 -15.79 -40.22
CA GLU A 138 -3.76 -15.46 -41.26
C GLU A 138 -3.66 -16.55 -42.34
N ASP A 139 -3.74 -17.82 -41.94
CA ASP A 139 -3.76 -18.98 -42.85
C ASP A 139 -5.11 -19.17 -43.60
N GLY A 140 -6.08 -18.27 -43.42
CA GLY A 140 -7.42 -18.35 -44.04
C GLY A 140 -8.31 -19.47 -43.48
N ASN A 141 -7.95 -20.07 -42.35
CA ASN A 141 -8.66 -21.16 -41.69
C ASN A 141 -9.56 -20.64 -40.55
N PHE A 142 -10.79 -20.28 -40.88
CA PHE A 142 -11.78 -19.74 -39.93
C PHE A 142 -12.42 -20.77 -38.99
N LYS A 143 -11.91 -22.01 -38.91
CA LYS A 143 -12.39 -23.01 -37.93
C LYS A 143 -11.83 -22.72 -36.53
N ILE A 144 -12.29 -21.63 -35.92
CA ILE A 144 -11.83 -21.11 -34.62
C ILE A 144 -12.93 -21.07 -33.53
N ASP A 145 -14.19 -21.32 -33.87
CA ASP A 145 -15.35 -21.25 -32.95
C ASP A 145 -15.19 -22.04 -31.65
N GLY A 146 -14.62 -23.23 -31.70
CA GLY A 146 -14.39 -24.05 -30.50
C GLY A 146 -13.40 -23.42 -29.52
N LYS A 147 -12.41 -22.67 -30.02
CA LYS A 147 -11.39 -22.00 -29.21
C LYS A 147 -11.92 -20.69 -28.63
N LEU A 148 -12.68 -19.94 -29.43
CA LEU A 148 -13.42 -18.77 -28.95
C LEU A 148 -14.39 -19.15 -27.82
N LYS A 149 -15.20 -20.20 -28.02
CA LYS A 149 -16.11 -20.70 -26.96
C LYS A 149 -15.37 -21.18 -25.72
N TYR A 150 -14.20 -21.80 -25.86
CA TYR A 150 -13.38 -22.19 -24.72
C TYR A 150 -12.88 -20.98 -23.94
N ILE A 151 -12.37 -19.95 -24.63
CA ILE A 151 -11.96 -18.68 -24.02
C ILE A 151 -13.15 -18.01 -23.29
N GLU A 152 -14.32 -17.95 -23.92
CA GLU A 152 -15.54 -17.38 -23.34
C GLU A 152 -16.00 -18.13 -22.07
N SER A 153 -15.71 -19.43 -21.99
CA SER A 153 -16.06 -20.25 -20.82
C SER A 153 -15.16 -20.04 -19.60
N LEU A 154 -13.99 -19.40 -19.77
CA LEU A 154 -13.02 -19.18 -18.68
C LEU A 154 -13.57 -18.20 -17.65
N LYS A 155 -13.81 -18.71 -16.42
CA LYS A 155 -14.27 -17.89 -15.30
C LYS A 155 -13.09 -17.40 -14.46
N TYR A 156 -12.97 -16.08 -14.31
CA TYR A 156 -12.00 -15.47 -13.40
C TYR A 156 -12.39 -15.66 -11.94
N LYS A 157 -11.49 -16.26 -11.17
CA LYS A 157 -11.62 -16.34 -9.72
C LYS A 157 -11.32 -14.96 -9.11
N LYS A 158 -12.37 -14.28 -8.66
CA LYS A 158 -12.24 -12.98 -7.99
C LYS A 158 -11.68 -13.16 -6.57
N GLU A 159 -10.88 -12.20 -6.13
CA GLU A 159 -10.50 -12.10 -4.72
C GLU A 159 -11.75 -11.97 -3.84
N SER A 160 -11.69 -12.52 -2.63
CA SER A 160 -12.76 -12.37 -1.65
C SER A 160 -12.93 -10.88 -1.28
N LYS A 161 -14.15 -10.49 -0.87
CA LYS A 161 -14.43 -9.11 -0.43
C LYS A 161 -13.45 -8.67 0.67
N GLN A 162 -13.08 -9.59 1.55
CA GLN A 162 -12.15 -9.37 2.64
C GLN A 162 -10.73 -9.08 2.18
N THR A 163 -10.19 -9.88 1.26
CA THR A 163 -8.87 -9.66 0.64
C THR A 163 -8.83 -8.34 -0.12
N ARG A 164 -9.90 -8.05 -0.88
CA ARG A 164 -10.02 -6.81 -1.65
C ARG A 164 -10.07 -5.58 -0.73
N ASN A 165 -10.86 -5.63 0.34
CA ASN A 165 -10.92 -4.55 1.32
C ASN A 165 -9.56 -4.33 1.98
N TYR A 166 -8.88 -5.41 2.39
CA TYR A 166 -7.52 -5.32 2.92
C TYR A 166 -6.58 -4.64 1.93
N ARG A 167 -6.61 -5.03 0.65
CA ARG A 167 -5.77 -4.43 -0.40
C ARG A 167 -6.03 -2.93 -0.57
N TRP A 168 -7.29 -2.50 -0.57
CA TRP A 168 -7.63 -1.07 -0.63
C TRP A 168 -7.12 -0.30 0.58
N PHE A 169 -7.35 -0.81 1.79
CA PHE A 169 -6.80 -0.18 3.00
C PHE A 169 -5.27 -0.16 3.01
N SER A 170 -4.60 -1.18 2.45
CA SER A 170 -3.15 -1.18 2.22
C SER A 170 -2.72 -0.03 1.32
N ILE A 171 -3.29 0.08 0.13
CA ILE A 171 -2.91 1.11 -0.85
C ILE A 171 -3.11 2.52 -0.28
N ILE A 172 -4.24 2.77 0.37
CA ILE A 172 -4.52 4.08 1.01
C ILE A 172 -3.52 4.32 2.15
N SER A 173 -3.22 3.31 2.96
CA SER A 173 -2.27 3.43 4.07
C SER A 173 -0.83 3.73 3.64
N TRP A 174 -0.45 3.42 2.39
CA TRP A 174 0.89 3.73 1.87
C TRP A 174 1.14 5.24 1.71
N HIS A 175 0.10 6.07 1.84
CA HIS A 175 0.22 7.52 1.76
C HIS A 175 0.45 8.17 3.13
N VAL A 176 0.34 7.43 4.24
CA VAL A 176 0.50 7.99 5.60
C VAL A 176 1.83 8.70 5.77
N ILE A 177 2.92 8.03 5.41
CA ILE A 177 4.28 8.55 5.61
C ILE A 177 4.61 9.65 4.59
N PRO A 178 4.35 9.49 3.27
CA PRO A 178 4.48 10.58 2.31
C PRO A 178 3.71 11.85 2.68
N LEU A 179 2.42 11.75 3.04
CA LEU A 179 1.62 12.92 3.42
C LEU A 179 2.15 13.57 4.69
N GLY A 180 2.54 12.77 5.70
CA GLY A 180 3.20 13.29 6.91
C GLY A 180 4.49 14.04 6.61
N SER A 181 5.32 13.52 5.69
CA SER A 181 6.55 14.21 5.28
C SER A 181 6.28 15.53 4.56
N LEU A 182 5.25 15.60 3.71
CA LEU A 182 4.86 16.84 3.04
C LEU A 182 4.36 17.89 4.03
N ILE A 183 3.54 17.50 5.01
CA ILE A 183 3.09 18.40 6.09
C ILE A 183 4.31 18.93 6.89
N ALA A 184 5.26 18.06 7.23
CA ALA A 184 6.47 18.46 7.94
C ALA A 184 7.29 19.49 7.15
N ILE A 185 7.53 19.25 5.85
CA ILE A 185 8.26 20.16 4.96
C ILE A 185 7.54 21.49 4.83
N TYR A 186 6.23 21.48 4.66
CA TYR A 186 5.44 22.70 4.49
C TYR A 186 5.50 23.60 5.73
N ASN A 187 5.53 23.02 6.93
CA ASN A 187 5.71 23.76 8.18
C ASN A 187 7.14 24.33 8.36
N LEU A 188 8.13 23.81 7.63
CA LEU A 188 9.52 24.28 7.68
C LEU A 188 9.81 25.44 6.70
N ASN A 189 8.97 25.61 5.66
CA ASN A 189 9.15 26.63 4.63
C ASN A 189 9.04 28.08 5.15
N GLY A 190 8.51 28.31 6.35
CA GLY A 190 8.46 29.63 6.99
C GLY A 190 9.70 30.00 7.83
N THR A 191 10.78 29.21 7.76
CA THR A 191 12.01 29.49 8.51
C THR A 191 13.02 30.29 7.69
N HIS A 192 13.78 31.19 8.32
CA HIS A 192 14.80 32.04 7.66
C HIS A 192 16.01 31.27 7.11
N PHE A 193 16.06 29.94 7.26
CA PHE A 193 17.18 29.11 6.82
C PHE A 193 16.86 28.43 5.49
N ASN A 194 17.85 28.26 4.63
CA ASN A 194 17.70 27.48 3.41
C ASN A 194 17.57 25.99 3.76
N THR A 195 16.34 25.46 3.82
CA THR A 195 16.01 24.13 4.36
C THR A 195 16.01 23.01 3.31
N TRP A 196 16.52 23.25 2.09
CA TRP A 196 16.46 22.27 0.99
C TRP A 196 17.06 20.90 1.35
N TYR A 197 18.21 20.88 2.05
CA TYR A 197 18.86 19.64 2.50
C TYR A 197 18.04 18.90 3.58
N VAL A 198 17.33 19.65 4.44
CA VAL A 198 16.42 19.09 5.45
C VAL A 198 15.23 18.44 4.75
N SER A 199 14.64 19.12 3.76
CA SER A 199 13.53 18.60 2.97
C SER A 199 13.91 17.32 2.24
N ILE A 200 15.09 17.28 1.60
CA ILE A 200 15.62 16.06 0.97
C ILE A 200 15.77 14.93 2.00
N SER A 201 16.35 15.21 3.17
CA SER A 201 16.53 14.21 4.23
C SER A 201 15.21 13.63 4.73
N ILE A 202 14.19 14.49 4.91
CA ILE A 202 12.83 14.07 5.29
C ILE A 202 12.21 13.18 4.21
N LEU A 203 12.34 13.55 2.93
CA LEU A 203 11.81 12.76 1.82
C LEU A 203 12.53 11.40 1.70
N SER A 204 13.85 11.37 1.82
CA SER A 204 14.62 10.11 1.80
C SER A 204 14.21 9.18 2.95
N LEU A 205 14.07 9.71 4.17
CA LEU A 205 13.62 8.94 5.32
C LEU A 205 12.18 8.46 5.14
N SER A 206 11.31 9.29 4.55
CA SER A 206 9.92 8.95 4.21
C SER A 206 9.86 7.74 3.26
N VAL A 207 10.69 7.70 2.22
CA VAL A 207 10.80 6.55 1.32
C VAL A 207 11.26 5.30 2.08
N ILE A 208 12.28 5.41 2.93
CA ILE A 208 12.79 4.25 3.67
C ILE A 208 11.71 3.69 4.60
N ILE A 209 11.06 4.53 5.39
CA ILE A 209 10.01 4.11 6.33
C ILE A 209 8.81 3.51 5.59
N ASN A 210 8.35 4.16 4.53
CA ASN A 210 7.19 3.70 3.78
C ASN A 210 7.46 2.40 3.02
N SER A 211 8.70 2.18 2.56
CA SER A 211 9.15 0.91 1.99
C SER A 211 8.92 -0.27 2.93
N PHE A 212 9.11 -0.09 4.25
CA PHE A 212 8.84 -1.15 5.23
C PHE A 212 7.35 -1.46 5.36
N ILE A 213 6.49 -0.44 5.34
CA ILE A 213 5.04 -0.62 5.39
C ILE A 213 4.57 -1.41 4.17
N ILE A 214 5.00 -0.98 2.98
CA ILE A 214 4.68 -1.62 1.70
C ILE A 214 5.22 -3.07 1.69
N HIS A 215 6.46 -3.28 2.11
CA HIS A 215 7.08 -4.60 2.16
C HIS A 215 6.28 -5.58 3.02
N SER A 216 5.78 -5.11 4.18
CA SER A 216 4.93 -5.90 5.07
C SER A 216 3.60 -6.32 4.45
N ASP A 217 3.09 -5.54 3.49
CA ASP A 217 1.85 -5.82 2.77
C ASP A 217 2.10 -6.74 1.56
N ILE A 218 3.16 -6.49 0.78
CA ILE A 218 3.54 -7.33 -0.37
C ILE A 218 3.81 -8.76 0.10
N LYS A 219 4.49 -8.94 1.24
CA LYS A 219 4.69 -10.27 1.83
C LYS A 219 3.37 -11.04 1.99
N ILE A 220 2.32 -10.39 2.50
CA ILE A 220 1.01 -11.03 2.65
C ILE A 220 0.39 -11.36 1.29
N PHE A 221 0.50 -10.46 0.31
CA PHE A 221 -0.03 -10.70 -1.05
C PHE A 221 0.68 -11.84 -1.77
N ASP A 222 1.98 -12.04 -1.50
CA ASP A 222 2.77 -13.14 -2.04
C ASP A 222 2.71 -14.42 -1.16
N GLY A 223 1.79 -14.47 -0.18
CA GLY A 223 1.55 -15.68 0.63
C GLY A 223 2.48 -15.84 1.84
N ILE A 224 3.41 -14.92 2.04
CA ILE A 224 4.43 -14.97 3.09
C ILE A 224 3.90 -14.26 4.34
N ILE A 225 3.54 -15.03 5.35
CA ILE A 225 3.05 -14.48 6.62
C ILE A 225 4.13 -14.59 7.69
N PRO A 226 4.57 -13.47 8.30
CA PRO A 226 5.47 -13.53 9.43
C PRO A 226 4.78 -14.21 10.60
N LEU A 227 5.28 -15.39 11.02
CA LEU A 227 4.82 -16.08 12.20
C LEU A 227 5.04 -15.20 13.44
N THR A 228 3.97 -14.88 14.14
CA THR A 228 4.02 -14.29 15.48
C THR A 228 3.23 -15.17 16.43
N MET A 229 3.75 -15.42 17.64
CA MET A 229 3.12 -16.35 18.60
C MET A 229 1.63 -16.03 18.82
N LYS A 230 1.28 -14.74 18.94
CA LYS A 230 -0.12 -14.28 19.08
C LYS A 230 -1.02 -14.65 17.91
N LEU A 231 -0.47 -14.66 16.69
CA LEU A 231 -1.22 -15.01 15.47
C LEU A 231 -1.42 -16.54 15.37
N VAL A 232 -0.42 -17.31 15.79
CA VAL A 232 -0.49 -18.78 15.87
C VAL A 232 -1.50 -19.24 16.90
N GLU A 233 -1.42 -18.70 18.12
CA GLU A 233 -2.32 -19.03 19.22
C GLU A 233 -3.78 -18.73 18.88
N ARG A 234 -4.02 -17.59 18.22
CA ARG A 234 -5.36 -17.22 17.76
C ARG A 234 -5.90 -18.16 16.68
N HIS A 235 -5.09 -18.48 15.68
CA HIS A 235 -5.49 -19.42 14.62
C HIS A 235 -5.74 -20.83 15.15
N HIS A 236 -4.91 -21.28 16.09
CA HIS A 236 -5.10 -22.56 16.76
C HIS A 236 -6.42 -22.60 17.54
N ASN A 237 -6.77 -21.52 18.23
CA ASN A 237 -8.05 -21.39 18.93
C ASN A 237 -9.26 -21.36 17.98
N GLU A 238 -9.17 -20.67 16.83
CA GLU A 238 -10.23 -20.69 15.81
C GLU A 238 -10.38 -22.07 15.18
N TYR A 239 -9.27 -22.75 14.87
CA TYR A 239 -9.30 -24.11 14.34
C TYR A 239 -9.94 -25.08 15.32
N LYS A 240 -9.53 -25.05 16.60
CA LYS A 240 -10.18 -25.86 17.66
C LYS A 240 -11.67 -25.59 17.78
N LYS A 241 -12.12 -24.33 17.67
CA LYS A 241 -13.55 -23.98 17.69
C LYS A 241 -14.31 -24.57 16.50
N GLN A 242 -13.75 -24.49 15.29
CA GLN A 242 -14.38 -25.05 14.10
C GLN A 242 -14.40 -26.58 14.14
N MET A 243 -13.31 -27.19 14.57
CA MET A 243 -13.17 -28.63 14.74
C MET A 243 -14.20 -29.16 15.77
N ASN A 244 -14.31 -28.52 16.93
CA ASN A 244 -15.33 -28.87 17.94
C ASN A 244 -16.77 -28.70 17.43
N LYS A 245 -17.02 -27.79 16.48
CA LYS A 245 -18.34 -27.62 15.85
C LYS A 245 -18.63 -28.70 14.83
N TYR A 246 -17.60 -29.22 14.16
CA TYR A 246 -17.71 -30.33 13.22
C TYR A 246 -17.91 -31.68 13.92
N TYR A 247 -17.21 -31.93 15.03
CA TYR A 247 -17.31 -33.19 15.79
C TYR A 247 -18.43 -33.23 16.83
N LYS A 248 -19.16 -32.12 17.05
CA LYS A 248 -20.41 -32.09 17.84
C LYS A 248 -21.68 -32.28 16.98
N LYS A 249 -21.52 -32.46 15.67
CA LYS A 249 -22.58 -32.96 14.78
C LYS A 249 -22.39 -34.46 14.59
#